data_AF-A0A505I4R1-F1
#
_entry.id   AF-A0A505I4R1-F1
#
_cell.length_a   1.000
_cell.length_b   1.000
_cell.length_c   1.000
_cell.angle_alpha   90.00
_cell.angle_beta   90.00
_cell.angle_gamma   90.00
#
_symmetry.space_group_name_H-M   'P 1'
#
loop_
_entity.id
_entity.type
_entity.pdbx_description
1 polymer ?
#
loop_
_entity_poly.entity_id
_entity_poly.type
_entity_poly.pdbx_seq_one_letter_code
_entity_poly.pdbx_strand_id
1 'polypeptide(L)'
;MRFRTQIANASIFSKLTASLSSLGKVCWMRLEKDFIRFTIIPDQGTQVWAQLPIDTIFEEESYICESNTGAINLEVPIGALHRALRSAVSAKLANLRLTKKGNVPLLALTIRATSWTTTSNALDIPEATTTTDHSSSTIDNATATARPSGTGPRERETVITQEIPIKVLHESAVEGLHQPRCRDPDVNILLPSLIQLKSISERFTKLATTSSNKTSTAAVGGSTSTTPSLSSPKLELSANMHGSLKVAVGTDAFRISSVWTDLLNPSLDPGQLGDGRELNQLPSERMREVPADDEAGWAKVRIDGKDWSRILSVGRLNPRVVASI
;
A
#
# COMPACT_ATOMS: atom_id res chain seq x y z
N MET A 1 3.38 28.36 2.88
CA MET A 1 3.04 27.10 2.20
C MET A 1 1.60 26.78 2.52
N ARG A 2 0.78 26.57 1.49
CA ARG A 2 -0.64 26.23 1.65
C ARG A 2 -0.93 25.00 0.81
N PHE A 3 -1.51 23.98 1.44
CA PHE A 3 -1.97 22.79 0.76
C PHE A 3 -3.39 22.48 1.20
N ARG A 4 -4.31 22.35 0.25
CA ARG A 4 -5.70 21.94 0.46
C ARG A 4 -6.18 21.21 -0.77
N THR A 5 -6.86 20.09 -0.57
CA THR A 5 -7.46 19.33 -1.67
C THR A 5 -8.61 18.46 -1.17
N GLN A 6 -9.55 18.14 -2.04
CA GLN A 6 -10.56 17.12 -1.85
C GLN A 6 -10.10 15.81 -2.49
N ILE A 7 -10.34 14.70 -1.78
CA ILE A 7 -10.00 13.36 -2.26
C ILE A 7 -11.13 12.87 -3.16
N ALA A 8 -10.85 12.70 -4.44
CA ALA A 8 -11.80 12.15 -5.41
C ALA A 8 -11.92 10.62 -5.26
N ASN A 9 -10.79 9.93 -5.11
CA ASN A 9 -10.76 8.46 -5.00
C ASN A 9 -10.03 7.99 -3.75
N ALA A 10 -10.74 7.98 -2.62
CA ALA A 10 -10.22 7.50 -1.34
C ALA A 10 -9.84 6.00 -1.36
N SER A 11 -10.49 5.19 -2.21
CA SER A 11 -10.20 3.76 -2.35
C SER A 11 -8.82 3.52 -2.96
N ILE A 12 -8.50 4.19 -4.08
CA ILE A 12 -7.17 4.12 -4.71
C ILE A 12 -6.11 4.63 -3.74
N PHE A 13 -6.35 5.78 -3.10
CA PHE A 13 -5.37 6.35 -2.18
C PHE A 13 -5.14 5.45 -0.95
N SER A 14 -6.20 4.87 -0.38
CA SER A 14 -6.08 3.92 0.73
C SER A 14 -5.33 2.65 0.31
N LYS A 15 -5.56 2.13 -0.90
CA LYS A 15 -4.84 0.95 -1.42
C LYS A 15 -3.35 1.26 -1.66
N LEU A 16 -3.05 2.42 -2.24
CA LEU A 16 -1.67 2.88 -2.46
C LEU A 16 -0.91 3.01 -1.14
N THR A 17 -1.48 3.72 -0.16
CA THR A 17 -0.87 3.90 1.16
C THR A 17 -0.76 2.59 1.95
N ALA A 18 -1.68 1.64 1.76
CA ALA A 18 -1.56 0.29 2.32
C ALA A 18 -0.36 -0.47 1.75
N SER A 19 -0.15 -0.40 0.43
CA SER A 19 1.00 -1.02 -0.25
C SER A 19 2.31 -0.37 0.20
N LEU A 20 2.38 0.96 0.23
CA LEU A 20 3.55 1.70 0.70
C LEU A 20 3.87 1.42 2.17
N SER A 21 2.85 1.27 3.02
CA SER A 21 3.02 0.91 4.44
C SER A 21 3.62 -0.48 4.67
N SER A 22 3.54 -1.39 3.69
CA SER A 22 4.20 -2.69 3.78
C SER A 22 5.70 -2.62 3.46
N LEU A 23 6.13 -1.57 2.72
CA LEU A 23 7.50 -1.38 2.25
C LEU A 23 8.30 -0.44 3.15
N GLY A 24 7.67 0.60 3.70
CA GLY A 24 8.32 1.56 4.60
C GLY A 24 7.37 2.11 5.66
N LYS A 25 7.93 2.59 6.78
CA LYS A 25 7.16 3.26 7.84
C LYS A 25 6.93 4.74 7.56
N VAL A 26 7.87 5.34 6.83
CA VAL A 26 7.90 6.75 6.46
C VAL A 26 8.03 6.82 4.94
N CYS A 27 7.32 7.75 4.33
CA CYS A 27 7.37 7.98 2.89
C CYS A 27 7.52 9.48 2.65
N TRP A 28 8.37 9.82 1.67
CA TRP A 28 8.47 11.17 1.15
C TRP A 28 7.39 11.37 0.09
N MET A 29 6.53 12.34 0.34
CA MET A 29 5.44 12.75 -0.54
C MET A 29 5.76 14.13 -1.09
N ARG A 30 6.01 14.21 -2.39
CA ARG A 30 6.25 15.45 -3.12
C ARG A 30 5.00 15.82 -3.91
N LEU A 31 4.42 16.96 -3.56
CA LEU A 31 3.20 17.50 -4.15
C LEU A 31 3.60 18.55 -5.18
N GLU A 32 3.30 18.31 -6.46
CA GLU A 32 3.53 19.25 -7.57
C GLU A 32 2.18 19.69 -8.18
N LYS A 33 2.19 20.46 -9.27
CA LYS A 33 0.95 20.95 -9.89
C LYS A 33 0.18 19.89 -10.67
N ASP A 34 0.88 18.95 -11.30
CA ASP A 34 0.28 17.96 -12.22
C ASP A 34 0.39 16.52 -11.67
N PHE A 35 1.46 16.24 -10.93
CA PHE A 35 1.76 14.91 -10.41
C PHE A 35 2.09 14.94 -8.91
N ILE A 36 1.85 13.81 -8.26
CA ILE A 36 2.26 13.53 -6.89
C ILE A 36 3.25 12.39 -6.95
N ARG A 37 4.36 12.54 -6.21
CA ARG A 37 5.41 11.53 -6.15
C ARG A 37 5.54 10.99 -4.73
N PHE A 38 5.61 9.68 -4.62
CA PHE A 38 5.86 8.95 -3.39
C PHE A 38 7.18 8.22 -3.51
N THR A 39 8.09 8.50 -2.59
CA THR A 39 9.42 7.91 -2.56
C THR A 39 9.67 7.27 -1.21
N ILE A 40 10.20 6.05 -1.21
CA ILE A 40 10.69 5.36 -0.03
C ILE A 40 12.10 4.89 -0.35
N ILE A 41 13.09 5.40 0.39
CA ILE A 41 14.48 4.96 0.30
C ILE A 41 14.87 4.43 1.68
N PRO A 42 14.88 3.10 1.88
CA PRO A 42 15.43 2.52 3.09
C PRO A 42 16.96 2.49 3.04
N ASP A 43 17.61 2.43 4.20
CA ASP A 43 19.07 2.26 4.30
C ASP A 43 19.54 0.92 3.70
N GLN A 44 18.69 -0.10 3.77
CA GLN A 44 18.89 -1.43 3.20
C GLN A 44 17.55 -1.97 2.69
N GLY A 45 17.56 -2.58 1.50
CA GLY A 45 16.40 -3.24 0.92
C GLY A 45 15.75 -2.47 -0.23
N THR A 46 14.42 -2.59 -0.33
CA THR A 46 13.67 -2.15 -1.52
C THR A 46 13.41 -0.65 -1.54
N GLN A 47 13.86 0.02 -2.61
CA GLN A 47 13.46 1.39 -2.92
C GLN A 47 12.14 1.43 -3.67
N VAL A 48 11.35 2.47 -3.43
CA VAL A 48 10.06 2.67 -4.10
C VAL A 48 10.04 4.06 -4.71
N TRP A 49 9.65 4.12 -5.98
CA TRP A 49 9.33 5.34 -6.70
C TRP A 49 7.95 5.18 -7.33
N ALA A 50 6.99 6.00 -6.92
CA ALA A 50 5.64 6.00 -7.47
C ALA A 50 5.24 7.42 -7.86
N GLN A 51 4.81 7.60 -9.10
CA GLN A 51 4.32 8.85 -9.64
C GLN A 51 2.88 8.66 -10.11
N LEU A 52 1.99 9.52 -9.64
CA LEU A 52 0.58 9.49 -10.00
C LEU A 52 0.14 10.89 -10.42
N PRO A 53 -0.65 11.03 -11.49
CA PRO A 53 -1.29 12.31 -11.77
C PRO A 53 -2.34 12.61 -10.70
N ILE A 54 -2.59 13.91 -10.49
CA ILE A 54 -3.43 14.39 -9.38
C ILE A 54 -4.86 13.90 -9.51
N ASP A 55 -5.40 13.88 -10.74
CA ASP A 55 -6.74 13.40 -11.10
C ASP A 55 -7.08 12.00 -10.57
N THR A 56 -6.07 11.17 -10.34
CA THR A 56 -6.21 9.78 -9.95
C THR A 56 -6.59 9.65 -8.46
N ILE A 57 -6.21 10.62 -7.63
CA ILE A 57 -6.42 10.61 -6.18
C ILE A 57 -7.24 11.81 -5.71
N PHE A 58 -6.98 12.99 -6.25
CA PHE A 58 -7.53 14.27 -5.84
C PHE A 58 -8.41 14.89 -6.91
N GLU A 59 -9.29 15.78 -6.48
CA GLU A 59 -10.15 16.58 -7.35
C GLU A 59 -9.42 17.84 -7.80
N GLU A 60 -9.20 17.98 -9.11
CA GLU A 60 -8.37 19.03 -9.73
C GLU A 60 -8.83 20.45 -9.37
N GLU A 61 -10.15 20.72 -9.42
CA GLU A 61 -10.72 22.03 -9.09
C GLU A 61 -10.47 22.46 -7.64
N SER A 62 -10.33 21.48 -6.74
CA SER A 62 -10.14 21.72 -5.31
C SER A 62 -8.67 21.80 -4.91
N TYR A 63 -7.75 21.49 -5.84
CA TYR A 63 -6.34 21.32 -5.57
C TYR A 63 -5.62 22.67 -5.45
N ILE A 64 -5.24 23.01 -4.23
CA ILE A 64 -4.47 24.21 -3.91
C ILE A 64 -3.12 23.76 -3.39
N CYS A 65 -2.06 24.03 -4.15
CA CYS A 65 -0.67 23.80 -3.77
C CYS A 65 0.15 25.07 -3.99
N GLU A 66 0.34 25.86 -2.93
CA GLU A 66 1.11 27.11 -2.96
C GLU A 66 2.41 26.94 -2.17
N SER A 67 3.52 26.99 -2.89
CA SER A 67 4.88 27.00 -2.35
C SER A 67 5.72 28.02 -3.11
N ASN A 68 6.83 28.46 -2.53
CA ASN A 68 7.72 29.44 -3.17
C ASN A 68 8.41 28.90 -4.43
N THR A 69 8.40 27.58 -4.60
CA THR A 69 9.26 26.85 -5.53
C THR A 69 8.48 25.89 -6.43
N GLY A 70 7.15 25.87 -6.29
CA GLY A 70 6.25 25.04 -7.10
C GLY A 70 6.07 23.60 -6.61
N ALA A 71 6.79 23.16 -5.57
CA ALA A 71 6.61 21.85 -4.95
C ALA A 71 6.57 21.90 -3.41
N ILE A 72 5.72 21.08 -2.80
CA ILE A 72 5.70 20.88 -1.34
C ILE A 72 6.23 19.48 -1.03
N ASN A 73 7.35 19.42 -0.31
CA ASN A 73 7.98 18.16 0.08
C ASN A 73 7.65 17.82 1.53
N LEU A 74 6.99 16.68 1.74
CA LEU A 74 6.51 16.23 3.03
C LEU A 74 7.08 14.86 3.36
N GLU A 75 7.54 14.67 4.59
CA GLU A 75 7.82 13.36 5.16
C GLU A 75 6.60 12.94 5.98
N VAL A 76 5.97 11.85 5.56
CA VAL A 76 4.68 11.41 6.10
C VAL A 76 4.81 10.00 6.70
N PRO A 77 4.35 9.78 7.94
CA PRO A 77 4.21 8.45 8.50
C PRO A 77 3.05 7.71 7.81
N ILE A 78 3.39 6.84 6.87
CA ILE A 78 2.42 6.21 5.95
C ILE A 78 1.38 5.34 6.68
N GLY A 79 1.76 4.74 7.81
CA GLY A 79 0.84 3.94 8.63
C GLY A 79 -0.30 4.76 9.24
N ALA A 80 0.00 5.98 9.69
CA ALA A 80 -1.00 6.90 10.23
C ALA A 80 -1.91 7.42 9.10
N LEU A 81 -1.32 7.77 7.95
CA LEU A 81 -2.06 8.19 6.76
C LEU A 81 -3.00 7.09 6.25
N HIS A 82 -2.52 5.86 6.12
CA HIS A 82 -3.33 4.72 5.70
C HIS A 82 -4.49 4.46 6.69
N ARG A 83 -4.23 4.49 8.00
CA ARG A 83 -5.29 4.36 9.03
C ARG A 83 -6.35 5.45 8.86
N ALA A 84 -5.93 6.67 8.56
CA ALA A 84 -6.85 7.77 8.37
C ALA A 84 -7.71 7.60 7.11
N LEU A 85 -7.07 7.26 5.99
CA LEU A 85 -7.73 7.03 4.70
C LEU A 85 -8.72 5.86 4.72
N ARG A 86 -8.52 4.82 5.54
CA ARG A 86 -9.52 3.76 5.70
C ARG A 86 -10.89 4.28 6.15
N SER A 87 -10.91 5.35 6.94
CA SER A 87 -12.17 5.98 7.39
C SER A 87 -12.80 6.83 6.27
N ALA A 88 -12.01 7.24 5.27
CA ALA A 88 -12.45 8.06 4.15
C ALA A 88 -13.03 7.23 2.98
N VAL A 89 -12.74 5.92 2.91
CA VAL A 89 -13.20 5.05 1.80
C VAL A 89 -14.73 4.99 1.70
N SER A 90 -15.43 4.97 2.84
CA SER A 90 -16.90 4.93 2.90
C SER A 90 -17.54 6.30 3.08
N ALA A 91 -16.74 7.38 3.02
CA ALA A 91 -17.22 8.72 3.28
C ALA A 91 -17.70 9.43 2.01
N LYS A 92 -18.61 10.39 2.18
CA LYS A 92 -19.17 11.17 1.06
C LYS A 92 -18.21 12.26 0.60
N LEU A 93 -17.50 12.89 1.55
CA LEU A 93 -16.55 13.96 1.26
C LEU A 93 -15.35 13.86 2.20
N ALA A 94 -14.15 13.93 1.64
CA ALA A 94 -12.91 13.90 2.39
C ALA A 94 -11.98 15.02 1.92
N ASN A 95 -11.60 15.92 2.83
CA ASN A 95 -10.72 17.04 2.55
C ASN A 95 -9.39 16.88 3.29
N LEU A 96 -8.30 17.02 2.56
CA LEU A 96 -6.94 16.94 3.08
C LEU A 96 -6.32 18.33 3.04
N ARG A 97 -5.78 18.79 4.18
CA ARG A 97 -5.14 20.11 4.27
C ARG A 97 -3.89 20.10 5.14
N LEU A 98 -2.93 20.95 4.79
CA LEU A 98 -1.80 21.23 5.65
C LEU A 98 -2.18 22.28 6.70
N THR A 99 -1.88 21.97 7.95
CA THR A 99 -2.17 22.81 9.12
C THR A 99 -0.95 22.87 10.02
N LYS A 100 -0.95 23.81 10.96
CA LYS A 100 0.12 23.94 11.97
C LYS A 100 -0.55 24.11 13.33
N LYS A 101 -0.18 23.27 14.29
CA LYS A 101 -0.63 23.36 15.68
C LYS A 101 0.60 23.60 16.56
N GLY A 102 0.69 24.80 17.13
CA GLY A 102 1.91 25.26 17.80
C GLY A 102 3.08 25.27 16.80
N ASN A 103 4.13 24.51 17.08
CA ASN A 103 5.30 24.38 16.19
C ASN A 103 5.31 23.08 15.34
N VAL A 104 4.26 22.26 15.41
CA VAL A 104 4.20 20.98 14.69
C VAL A 104 3.35 21.12 13.42
N PRO A 105 3.90 20.84 12.23
CA PRO A 105 3.10 20.77 11.01
C PRO A 105 2.29 19.47 10.99
N LEU A 106 1.02 19.59 10.63
CA LEU A 106 0.04 18.52 10.65
C LEU A 106 -0.67 18.42 9.31
N LEU A 107 -0.80 17.20 8.80
CA LEU A 107 -1.69 16.89 7.69
C LEU A 107 -3.05 16.49 8.26
N ALA A 108 -4.03 17.39 8.14
CA ALA A 108 -5.37 17.20 8.68
C ALA A 108 -6.32 16.65 7.60
N LEU A 109 -6.86 15.46 7.83
CA LEU A 109 -7.89 14.83 7.03
C LEU A 109 -9.25 15.05 7.71
N THR A 110 -10.15 15.77 7.05
CA THR A 110 -11.52 15.98 7.51
C THR A 110 -12.48 15.17 6.65
N ILE A 111 -13.21 14.25 7.27
CA ILE A 111 -14.08 13.28 6.64
C ILE A 111 -15.51 13.62 7.05
N ARG A 112 -16.41 13.73 6.07
CA ARG A 112 -17.86 13.83 6.29
C ARG A 112 -18.50 12.51 5.87
N ALA A 113 -19.00 11.78 6.85
CA ALA A 113 -19.67 10.50 6.65
C ALA A 113 -21.12 10.60 7.14
N THR A 114 -22.05 10.06 6.37
CA THR A 114 -23.44 9.90 6.80
C THR A 114 -23.58 8.55 7.49
N SER A 115 -24.13 8.55 8.70
CA SER A 115 -24.39 7.33 9.45
C SER A 115 -25.87 7.18 9.68
N TRP A 116 -26.38 5.99 9.36
CA TRP A 116 -27.73 5.59 9.72
C TRP A 116 -27.68 4.90 11.08
N THR A 117 -28.19 5.55 12.12
CA THR A 117 -28.38 4.91 13.41
C THR A 117 -29.83 4.44 13.48
N THR A 118 -30.05 3.13 13.50
CA THR A 118 -31.31 2.56 13.99
C THR A 118 -31.35 2.82 15.50
N THR A 119 -32.28 3.64 15.97
CA THR A 119 -32.38 3.99 17.39
C THR A 119 -32.82 2.78 18.22
N SER A 120 -31.87 2.05 18.78
CA SER A 120 -32.08 1.32 20.04
C SER A 120 -31.75 2.30 21.15
N ASN A 121 -32.78 2.87 21.80
CA ASN A 121 -32.58 3.83 22.88
C ASN A 121 -31.71 3.18 23.99
N ALA A 122 -30.51 3.70 24.24
CA ALA A 122 -29.60 3.24 25.28
C ALA A 122 -29.95 3.80 26.68
N LEU A 123 -31.23 4.10 26.93
CA LEU A 123 -31.76 4.64 28.19
C LEU A 123 -33.04 3.90 28.61
N ASP A 124 -33.18 2.63 28.25
CA ASP A 124 -34.24 1.81 28.80
C ASP A 124 -33.86 1.43 30.24
N ILE A 125 -34.38 2.22 31.17
CA ILE A 125 -34.47 1.87 32.58
C ILE A 125 -35.40 0.64 32.61
N PRO A 126 -34.96 -0.53 33.11
CA PRO A 126 -35.86 -1.67 33.18
C PRO A 126 -36.99 -1.33 34.15
N GLU A 127 -38.20 -1.13 33.61
CA GLU A 127 -39.41 -0.94 34.40
C GLU A 127 -39.65 -2.26 35.16
N ALA A 128 -39.34 -2.24 36.46
CA ALA A 128 -39.54 -3.37 37.34
C ALA A 128 -41.03 -3.71 37.38
N THR A 129 -41.34 -4.94 36.96
CA THR A 129 -42.70 -5.48 36.93
C THR A 129 -43.17 -5.73 38.35
N THR A 130 -43.84 -4.76 38.98
CA THR A 130 -44.65 -5.02 40.17
C THR A 130 -46.06 -5.40 39.75
N THR A 131 -46.36 -6.68 39.89
CA THR A 131 -47.69 -7.26 39.81
C THR A 131 -48.60 -6.75 40.92
N THR A 132 -49.73 -6.11 40.59
CA THR A 132 -51.00 -6.29 41.33
C THR A 132 -52.19 -5.69 40.58
N ASP A 133 -53.20 -6.51 40.34
CA ASP A 133 -54.54 -6.17 39.89
C ASP A 133 -55.30 -5.28 40.90
N HIS A 134 -56.06 -4.30 40.42
CA HIS A 134 -57.53 -4.21 40.58
C HIS A 134 -58.12 -2.89 40.04
N SER A 135 -59.10 -3.05 39.14
CA SER A 135 -60.27 -2.22 38.80
C SER A 135 -60.50 -0.86 39.50
N SER A 136 -60.70 0.23 38.73
CA SER A 136 -62.04 0.80 38.41
C SER A 136 -61.96 2.21 37.81
N SER A 137 -62.72 2.42 36.73
CA SER A 137 -63.30 3.65 36.15
C SER A 137 -62.91 5.04 36.70
N THR A 138 -62.47 5.92 35.79
CA THR A 138 -63.09 7.24 35.54
C THR A 138 -62.62 7.81 34.21
N ILE A 139 -63.58 8.33 33.46
CA ILE A 139 -63.44 9.05 32.19
C ILE A 139 -62.87 10.43 32.51
N ASP A 140 -61.80 10.85 31.83
CA ASP A 140 -61.54 12.27 31.60
C ASP A 140 -60.88 12.52 30.25
N ASN A 141 -61.51 13.46 29.55
CA ASN A 141 -61.28 13.89 28.18
C ASN A 141 -60.14 14.91 28.16
N ALA A 142 -58.99 14.54 27.58
CA ALA A 142 -57.94 15.49 27.22
C ALA A 142 -57.42 15.20 25.82
N THR A 143 -57.82 16.07 24.90
CA THR A 143 -57.35 16.20 23.52
C THR A 143 -55.84 16.41 23.47
N ALA A 144 -55.07 15.33 23.56
CA ALA A 144 -53.65 15.34 23.24
C ALA A 144 -53.50 15.09 21.74
N THR A 145 -53.24 16.16 21.00
CA THR A 145 -52.74 16.10 19.63
C THR A 145 -51.47 15.26 19.63
N ALA A 146 -51.61 13.98 19.27
CA ALA A 146 -50.49 13.10 19.03
C ALA A 146 -49.69 13.67 17.85
N ARG A 147 -48.67 14.48 18.15
CA ARG A 147 -47.60 14.76 17.20
C ARG A 147 -47.09 13.40 16.73
N PRO A 148 -47.02 13.12 15.41
CA PRO A 148 -46.35 11.92 14.97
C PRO A 148 -44.90 12.04 15.44
N SER A 149 -44.56 11.32 16.51
CA SER A 149 -43.18 11.13 16.92
C SER A 149 -42.52 10.41 15.76
N GLY A 150 -41.85 11.18 14.90
CA GLY A 150 -41.11 10.66 13.76
C GLY A 150 -39.95 9.78 14.25
N THR A 151 -40.27 8.54 14.60
CA THR A 151 -39.35 7.42 14.76
C THR A 151 -39.04 6.85 13.37
N GLY A 152 -38.64 7.76 12.47
CA GLY A 152 -37.99 7.41 11.22
C GLY A 152 -36.48 7.32 11.43
N PRO A 153 -35.75 6.47 10.69
CA PRO A 153 -34.30 6.43 10.71
C PRO A 153 -33.72 7.83 10.42
N ARG A 154 -33.18 8.51 11.45
CA ARG A 154 -32.56 9.83 11.28
C ARG A 154 -31.15 9.66 10.70
N GLU A 155 -30.94 10.17 9.50
CA GLU A 155 -29.61 10.32 8.92
C GLU A 155 -28.83 11.35 9.74
N ARG A 156 -27.73 10.94 10.38
CA ARG A 156 -26.82 11.85 11.09
C ARG A 156 -25.54 12.00 10.30
N GLU A 157 -25.23 13.24 9.92
CA GLU A 157 -23.92 13.60 9.38
C GLU A 157 -22.90 13.63 10.52
N THR A 158 -21.82 12.87 10.36
CA THR A 158 -20.69 12.81 11.29
C THR A 158 -19.47 13.41 10.62
N VAL A 159 -18.79 14.30 11.33
CA VAL A 159 -17.54 14.93 10.87
C VAL A 159 -16.39 14.42 11.70
N ILE A 160 -15.45 13.74 11.05
CA ILE A 160 -14.26 13.15 11.68
C ILE A 160 -13.03 13.91 11.19
N THR A 161 -12.29 14.52 12.10
CA THR A 161 -11.00 15.17 11.79
C THR A 161 -9.86 14.35 12.38
N GLN A 162 -8.92 13.94 11.54
CA GLN A 162 -7.74 13.18 11.91
C GLN A 162 -6.50 13.99 11.57
N GLU A 163 -5.69 14.32 12.58
CA GLU A 163 -4.46 15.09 12.45
C GLU A 163 -3.26 14.12 12.42
N ILE A 164 -2.45 14.18 11.36
CA ILE A 164 -1.26 13.35 11.20
C ILE A 164 -0.02 14.26 11.33
N PRO A 165 0.88 14.03 12.29
CA PRO A 165 2.14 14.76 12.35
C PRO A 165 3.00 14.42 11.14
N ILE A 166 3.49 15.47 10.49
CA ILE A 166 4.39 15.36 9.33
C ILE A 166 5.64 16.20 9.58
N LYS A 167 6.64 16.04 8.73
CA LYS A 167 7.78 16.95 8.68
C LYS A 167 7.85 17.57 7.29
N VAL A 168 7.88 18.91 7.26
CA VAL A 168 8.05 19.66 6.01
C VAL A 168 9.54 19.71 5.71
N LEU A 169 9.93 19.27 4.53
CA LEU A 169 11.33 19.22 4.11
C LEU A 169 11.67 20.44 3.26
N HIS A 170 12.85 21.01 3.51
CA HIS A 170 13.43 22.03 2.65
C HIS A 170 13.99 21.39 1.38
N GLU A 171 14.08 22.15 0.30
CA GLU A 171 14.44 21.64 -1.04
C GLU A 171 15.83 21.03 -1.09
N SER A 172 16.77 21.64 -0.37
CA SER A 172 18.14 21.13 -0.24
C SER A 172 18.20 19.71 0.35
N ALA A 173 17.22 19.31 1.17
CA ALA A 173 17.14 17.95 1.69
C ALA A 173 16.57 16.95 0.67
N VAL A 174 15.96 17.45 -0.40
CA VAL A 174 15.24 16.66 -1.43
C VAL A 174 16.02 16.60 -2.75
N GLU A 175 17.05 17.43 -2.92
CA GLU A 175 17.87 17.49 -4.13
C GLU A 175 18.52 16.12 -4.47
N GLY A 176 18.86 15.32 -3.46
CA GLY A 176 19.36 13.95 -3.64
C GLY A 176 18.30 12.88 -3.92
N LEU A 177 17.00 13.19 -3.77
CA LEU A 177 15.91 12.24 -4.01
C LEU A 177 15.49 12.30 -5.49
N HIS A 178 16.17 11.52 -6.31
CA HIS A 178 15.81 11.35 -7.72
C HIS A 178 15.26 9.94 -7.98
N GLN A 179 14.66 9.78 -9.15
CA GLN A 179 14.24 8.48 -9.65
C GLN A 179 15.45 7.52 -9.66
N PRO A 180 15.31 6.30 -9.10
CA PRO A 180 16.37 5.30 -9.20
C PRO A 180 16.66 4.97 -10.67
N ARG A 181 17.94 4.99 -11.04
CA ARG A 181 18.37 4.59 -12.39
C ARG A 181 18.44 3.07 -12.45
N CYS A 182 17.52 2.44 -13.16
CA CYS A 182 17.54 1.00 -13.40
C CYS A 182 18.50 0.65 -14.55
N ARG A 183 19.12 -0.53 -14.47
CA ARG A 183 19.84 -1.13 -15.60
C ARG A 183 18.85 -1.68 -16.61
N ASP A 184 19.28 -1.79 -17.86
CA ASP A 184 18.52 -2.46 -18.92
C ASP A 184 18.27 -3.93 -18.54
N PRO A 185 17.00 -4.38 -18.46
CA PRO A 185 16.65 -5.73 -18.04
C PRO A 185 16.91 -6.76 -19.15
N ASP A 186 17.23 -7.98 -18.74
CA ASP A 186 17.41 -9.13 -19.63
C ASP A 186 16.05 -9.79 -19.95
N VAL A 187 15.07 -9.73 -19.05
CA VAL A 187 13.74 -10.31 -19.27
C VAL A 187 12.64 -9.39 -18.76
N ASN A 188 11.62 -9.16 -19.58
CA ASN A 188 10.38 -8.48 -19.19
C ASN A 188 9.23 -9.47 -19.24
N ILE A 189 8.52 -9.66 -18.12
CA ILE A 189 7.43 -10.64 -18.01
C ILE A 189 6.30 -10.07 -17.15
N LEU A 190 5.05 -10.30 -17.57
CA LEU A 190 3.89 -10.01 -16.73
C LEU A 190 3.78 -11.07 -15.63
N LEU A 191 3.72 -10.60 -14.39
CA LEU A 191 3.58 -11.47 -13.24
C LEU A 191 2.19 -12.13 -13.22
N PRO A 192 2.09 -13.40 -12.74
CA PRO A 192 0.82 -14.05 -12.46
C PRO A 192 0.12 -13.39 -11.27
N SER A 193 -0.97 -14.01 -10.79
CA SER A 193 -1.67 -13.54 -9.58
C SER A 193 -0.70 -13.33 -8.41
N LEU A 194 -0.51 -12.06 -8.03
CA LEU A 194 0.44 -11.68 -6.97
C LEU A 194 0.05 -12.27 -5.61
N ILE A 195 -1.23 -12.56 -5.39
CA ILE A 195 -1.71 -13.23 -4.17
C ILE A 195 -1.21 -14.67 -4.11
N GLN A 196 -1.28 -15.40 -5.23
CA GLN A 196 -0.77 -16.77 -5.32
C GLN A 196 0.75 -16.79 -5.20
N LEU A 197 1.44 -15.92 -5.95
CA LEU A 197 2.89 -15.77 -5.92
C LEU A 197 3.39 -15.42 -4.51
N LYS A 198 2.66 -14.56 -3.79
CA LYS A 198 2.94 -14.21 -2.39
C LYS A 198 2.76 -15.40 -1.46
N SER A 199 1.64 -16.11 -1.55
CA SER A 199 1.37 -17.31 -0.73
C SER A 199 2.45 -18.37 -0.90
N ILE A 200 2.90 -18.62 -2.13
CA ILE A 200 3.94 -19.62 -2.43
C ILE A 200 5.31 -19.14 -1.91
N SER A 201 5.71 -17.90 -2.19
CA SER A 201 6.98 -17.34 -1.72
C SER A 201 7.08 -17.26 -0.19
N GLU A 202 6.00 -16.91 0.51
CA GLU A 202 5.96 -16.94 1.98
C GLU A 202 6.15 -18.37 2.53
N ARG A 203 5.52 -19.38 1.91
CA ARG A 203 5.70 -20.78 2.31
C ARG A 203 7.14 -21.24 2.09
N PHE A 204 7.74 -20.91 0.95
CA PHE A 204 9.14 -21.24 0.64
C PHE A 204 10.10 -20.59 1.63
N THR A 205 9.87 -19.31 1.94
CA THR A 205 10.66 -18.57 2.94
C THR A 205 10.54 -19.24 4.31
N LYS A 206 9.33 -19.61 4.75
CA LYS A 206 9.11 -20.31 6.04
C LYS A 206 9.81 -21.66 6.11
N LEU A 207 9.74 -22.45 5.04
CA LEU A 207 10.42 -23.75 4.96
C LEU A 207 11.94 -23.56 5.07
N ALA A 208 12.50 -22.60 4.33
CA ALA A 208 13.93 -22.33 4.37
C ALA A 208 14.42 -21.79 5.72
N THR A 209 13.65 -20.89 6.37
CA THR A 209 13.99 -20.42 7.72
C THR A 209 13.91 -21.52 8.78
N THR A 210 13.02 -22.51 8.61
CA THR A 210 12.88 -23.61 9.58
C THR A 210 14.06 -24.57 9.47
N SER A 211 14.53 -24.85 8.26
CA SER A 211 15.74 -25.65 8.03
C SER A 211 16.99 -24.98 8.59
N SER A 212 17.16 -23.67 8.38
CA SER A 212 18.33 -22.94 8.88
C SER A 212 18.39 -22.84 10.41
N ASN A 213 17.24 -22.87 11.10
CA ASN A 213 17.21 -22.82 12.56
C ASN A 213 17.46 -24.18 13.23
N LYS A 214 17.26 -25.31 12.54
CA LYS A 214 17.53 -26.64 13.12
C LYS A 214 19.02 -26.99 13.14
N THR A 215 19.83 -26.37 12.30
CA THR A 215 21.29 -26.56 12.27
C THR A 215 22.04 -25.71 13.31
N SER A 216 21.38 -24.74 13.97
CA SER A 216 21.99 -23.87 14.98
C SER A 216 21.73 -24.26 16.43
N THR A 217 20.98 -25.33 16.70
CA THR A 217 20.72 -25.84 18.06
C THR A 217 21.76 -26.85 18.58
N ALA A 218 22.95 -26.92 17.96
CA ALA A 218 24.04 -27.82 18.36
C ALA A 218 25.29 -27.11 18.93
N ALA A 219 25.16 -25.87 19.43
CA ALA A 219 26.24 -25.18 20.15
C ALA A 219 25.74 -24.66 21.51
N VAL A 220 25.90 -25.48 22.55
CA VAL A 220 25.85 -25.05 23.95
C VAL A 220 27.20 -24.45 24.31
N GLY A 221 27.20 -23.17 24.72
CA GLY A 221 28.26 -22.57 25.54
C GLY A 221 28.93 -21.32 24.94
N GLY A 222 28.74 -20.17 25.60
CA GLY A 222 29.71 -19.06 25.56
C GLY A 222 29.25 -17.70 25.01
N SER A 223 28.82 -16.82 25.92
CA SER A 223 28.99 -15.36 26.01
C SER A 223 29.24 -14.45 24.77
N THR A 224 28.41 -13.40 24.72
CA THR A 224 28.66 -11.98 24.31
C THR A 224 29.29 -11.60 22.97
N SER A 225 28.52 -10.74 22.26
CA SER A 225 28.94 -9.71 21.30
C SER A 225 29.71 -10.15 20.05
N THR A 226 28.95 -10.58 19.03
CA THR A 226 29.00 -10.04 17.66
C THR A 226 27.73 -10.49 16.96
N THR A 227 27.00 -9.56 16.37
CA THR A 227 25.79 -9.80 15.57
C THR A 227 26.02 -10.93 14.57
N PRO A 228 25.29 -12.06 14.63
CA PRO A 228 25.29 -12.99 13.52
C PRO A 228 24.43 -12.36 12.44
N SER A 229 25.04 -11.98 11.31
CA SER A 229 24.27 -11.74 10.09
C SER A 229 23.68 -13.07 9.65
N LEU A 230 22.55 -13.47 10.24
CA LEU A 230 21.73 -14.55 9.70
C LEU A 230 21.33 -14.10 8.30
N SER A 231 21.97 -14.64 7.27
CA SER A 231 21.51 -14.48 5.90
C SER A 231 20.08 -15.01 5.86
N SER A 232 19.11 -14.12 5.76
CA SER A 232 17.73 -14.48 5.46
C SER A 232 17.71 -15.34 4.21
N PRO A 233 16.85 -16.39 4.17
CA PRO A 233 16.83 -17.30 3.05
C PRO A 233 16.51 -16.54 1.77
N LYS A 234 17.42 -16.64 0.81
CA LYS A 234 17.29 -16.00 -0.50
C LYS A 234 16.47 -16.89 -1.41
N LEU A 235 15.39 -16.34 -1.97
CA LEU A 235 14.63 -16.96 -3.04
C LEU A 235 15.36 -16.70 -4.37
N GLU A 236 15.42 -17.71 -5.23
CA GLU A 236 15.90 -17.58 -6.60
C GLU A 236 14.69 -17.37 -7.50
N LEU A 237 14.54 -16.16 -8.03
CA LEU A 237 13.55 -15.83 -9.05
C LEU A 237 14.22 -15.98 -10.41
N SER A 238 13.55 -16.65 -11.34
CA SER A 238 14.06 -16.86 -12.68
C SER A 238 12.95 -16.72 -13.70
N ALA A 239 13.20 -16.06 -14.82
CA ALA A 239 12.23 -15.84 -15.87
C ALA A 239 12.86 -15.98 -17.26
N ASN A 240 12.05 -16.26 -18.27
CA ASN A 240 12.46 -16.27 -19.67
C ASN A 240 11.57 -15.35 -20.52
N MET A 241 12.00 -15.09 -21.76
CA MET A 241 11.23 -14.34 -22.76
C MET A 241 10.16 -15.17 -23.48
N HIS A 242 9.87 -16.38 -22.98
CA HIS A 242 8.90 -17.35 -23.52
C HIS A 242 7.72 -17.58 -22.56
N GLY A 243 7.45 -16.63 -21.66
CA GLY A 243 6.29 -16.68 -20.79
C GLY A 243 6.39 -17.62 -19.60
N SER A 244 7.60 -17.98 -19.18
CA SER A 244 7.83 -18.82 -18.00
C SER A 244 8.50 -18.05 -16.88
N LEU A 245 7.94 -18.18 -15.67
CA LEU A 245 8.49 -17.66 -14.43
C LEU A 245 8.69 -18.83 -13.47
N LYS A 246 9.82 -18.87 -12.77
CA LYS A 246 10.15 -19.89 -11.77
C LYS A 246 10.66 -19.22 -10.51
N VAL A 247 10.05 -19.57 -9.38
CA VAL A 247 10.55 -19.24 -8.04
C VAL A 247 11.09 -20.52 -7.43
N ALA A 248 12.31 -20.49 -6.93
CA ALA A 248 12.96 -21.61 -6.29
C ALA A 248 13.58 -21.23 -4.95
N VAL A 249 13.69 -22.22 -4.07
CA VAL A 249 14.46 -22.11 -2.83
C VAL A 249 15.30 -23.38 -2.68
N GLY A 250 16.59 -23.20 -2.40
CA GLY A 250 17.53 -24.28 -2.16
C GLY A 250 18.11 -24.18 -0.75
N THR A 251 18.06 -25.28 -0.01
CA THR A 251 18.74 -25.48 1.27
C THR A 251 19.49 -26.81 1.22
N ASP A 252 20.36 -27.07 2.20
CA ASP A 252 21.14 -28.32 2.26
C ASP A 252 20.25 -29.58 2.30
N ALA A 253 19.03 -29.45 2.84
CA ALA A 253 18.11 -30.57 3.02
C ALA A 253 17.11 -30.75 1.85
N PHE A 254 16.78 -29.68 1.12
CA PHE A 254 15.80 -29.75 0.04
C PHE A 254 15.98 -28.61 -0.97
N ARG A 255 15.50 -28.86 -2.19
CA ARG A 255 15.30 -27.85 -3.23
C ARG A 255 13.86 -27.93 -3.72
N ILE A 256 13.15 -26.81 -3.66
CA ILE A 256 11.75 -26.72 -4.11
C ILE A 256 11.67 -25.60 -5.13
N SER A 257 10.92 -25.83 -6.21
CA SER A 257 10.63 -24.81 -7.22
C SER A 257 9.17 -24.86 -7.65
N SER A 258 8.59 -23.69 -7.90
CA SER A 258 7.30 -23.53 -8.56
C SER A 258 7.51 -22.79 -9.88
N VAL A 259 6.90 -23.30 -10.94
CA VAL A 259 6.97 -22.75 -12.29
C VAL A 259 5.57 -22.32 -12.71
N TRP A 260 5.48 -21.13 -13.31
CA TRP A 260 4.31 -20.60 -13.99
C TRP A 260 4.66 -20.53 -15.48
N THR A 261 3.77 -21.03 -16.31
CA THR A 261 3.86 -20.98 -17.78
C THR A 261 2.78 -20.07 -18.33
N ASP A 262 2.82 -19.83 -19.65
CA ASP A 262 1.79 -19.08 -20.39
C ASP A 262 1.62 -17.63 -19.91
N LEU A 263 2.70 -17.04 -19.38
CA LEU A 263 2.77 -15.62 -19.06
C LEU A 263 3.10 -14.80 -20.30
N LEU A 264 2.71 -13.53 -20.28
CA LEU A 264 2.91 -12.65 -21.42
C LEU A 264 4.16 -11.79 -21.22
N ASN A 265 5.03 -11.76 -22.21
CA ASN A 265 6.19 -10.86 -22.26
C ASN A 265 5.78 -9.61 -23.05
N PRO A 266 5.70 -8.43 -22.41
CA PRO A 266 5.33 -7.21 -23.11
C PRO A 266 6.40 -6.85 -24.15
N SER A 267 5.97 -6.42 -25.34
CA SER A 267 6.86 -5.86 -26.35
C SER A 267 7.33 -4.46 -25.92
N LEU A 268 8.61 -4.17 -26.11
CA LEU A 268 9.14 -2.83 -25.87
C LEU A 268 8.65 -1.90 -27.00
N ASP A 269 8.06 -0.77 -26.64
CA ASP A 269 7.63 0.23 -27.61
C ASP A 269 8.85 1.05 -28.09
N PRO A 270 9.18 1.04 -29.40
CA PRO A 270 10.30 1.80 -29.95
C PRO A 270 10.20 3.32 -29.72
N GLY A 271 8.99 3.87 -29.50
CA GLY A 271 8.79 5.29 -29.23
C GLY A 271 9.20 5.76 -27.83
N GLN A 272 9.37 4.82 -26.88
CA GLN A 272 9.75 5.13 -25.49
C GLN A 272 11.22 4.80 -25.17
N LEU A 273 11.95 4.23 -26.14
CA LEU A 273 13.39 4.00 -26.03
C LEU A 273 14.12 5.33 -26.29
N GLY A 274 14.60 5.96 -25.22
CA GLY A 274 15.45 7.15 -25.32
C GLY A 274 16.71 6.86 -26.14
N ASP A 275 16.98 7.76 -27.09
CA ASP A 275 18.21 7.89 -27.89
C ASP A 275 18.65 6.66 -28.69
N GLY A 276 18.05 6.48 -29.89
CA GLY A 276 18.72 5.89 -31.06
C GLY A 276 19.29 4.48 -30.92
N ARG A 277 18.95 3.74 -29.87
CA ARG A 277 19.38 2.35 -29.69
C ARG A 277 18.46 1.44 -30.49
N GLU A 278 19.07 0.69 -31.41
CA GLU A 278 18.38 -0.32 -32.17
C GLU A 278 17.82 -1.40 -31.23
N LEU A 279 16.53 -1.69 -31.35
CA LEU A 279 15.79 -2.70 -30.56
C LEU A 279 16.55 -4.04 -30.47
N ASN A 280 17.26 -4.40 -31.54
CA ASN A 280 18.03 -5.63 -31.70
C ASN A 280 19.29 -5.73 -30.80
N GLN A 281 19.74 -4.63 -30.20
CA GLN A 281 20.92 -4.62 -29.32
C GLN A 281 20.58 -4.79 -27.84
N LEU A 282 19.29 -4.73 -27.48
CA LEU A 282 18.84 -4.88 -26.11
C LEU A 282 18.99 -6.34 -25.63
N PRO A 283 19.48 -6.55 -24.40
CA PRO A 283 19.61 -7.90 -23.83
C PRO A 283 18.31 -8.71 -23.89
N SER A 284 17.16 -8.04 -23.73
CA SER A 284 15.82 -8.66 -23.80
C SER A 284 15.44 -9.24 -25.16
N GLU A 285 15.92 -8.67 -26.27
CA GLU A 285 15.65 -9.22 -27.60
C GLU A 285 16.61 -10.38 -27.91
N ARG A 286 17.87 -10.31 -27.45
CA ARG A 286 18.80 -11.47 -27.53
C ARG A 286 18.28 -12.67 -26.77
N MET A 287 17.70 -12.47 -25.59
CA MET A 287 17.11 -13.54 -24.80
C MET A 287 15.84 -14.14 -25.43
N ARG A 288 15.20 -13.45 -26.38
CA ARG A 288 14.07 -13.98 -27.16
C ARG A 288 14.54 -14.94 -28.27
N GLU A 289 15.75 -14.75 -28.80
CA GLU A 289 16.35 -15.63 -29.81
C GLU A 289 16.86 -16.96 -29.22
N VAL A 290 17.10 -17.01 -27.91
CA VAL A 290 17.53 -18.24 -27.22
C VAL A 290 16.35 -19.22 -27.09
N PRO A 291 16.52 -20.52 -27.41
CA PRO A 291 15.47 -21.52 -27.24
C PRO A 291 14.96 -21.61 -25.80
N ALA A 292 13.66 -21.83 -25.62
CA ALA A 292 13.00 -21.87 -24.32
C ALA A 292 13.53 -22.95 -23.36
N ASP A 293 14.14 -24.01 -23.91
CA ASP A 293 14.64 -25.18 -23.18
C ASP A 293 16.11 -25.02 -22.73
N ASP A 294 16.81 -23.99 -23.22
CA ASP A 294 18.18 -23.71 -22.82
C ASP A 294 18.22 -22.93 -21.49
N GLU A 295 19.03 -23.40 -20.53
CA GLU A 295 19.23 -22.74 -19.25
C GLU A 295 19.83 -21.33 -19.42
N ALA A 296 20.49 -21.07 -20.55
CA ALA A 296 21.01 -19.75 -20.94
C ALA A 296 19.90 -18.72 -21.19
N GLY A 297 18.67 -19.14 -21.53
CA GLY A 297 17.53 -18.25 -21.77
C GLY A 297 16.81 -17.79 -20.50
N TRP A 298 17.27 -18.22 -19.32
CA TRP A 298 16.69 -17.89 -18.03
C TRP A 298 17.53 -16.82 -17.31
N ALA A 299 16.97 -15.61 -17.17
CA ALA A 299 17.52 -14.61 -16.26
C ALA A 299 17.23 -15.03 -14.82
N LYS A 300 18.23 -14.96 -13.93
CA LYS A 300 18.14 -15.40 -12.52
C LYS A 300 18.53 -14.27 -11.58
N VAL A 301 17.73 -14.04 -10.55
CA VAL A 301 18.01 -13.07 -9.48
C VAL A 301 17.73 -13.68 -8.11
N ARG A 302 18.58 -13.35 -7.13
CA ARG A 302 18.40 -13.79 -5.74
C ARG A 302 17.89 -12.65 -4.89
N ILE A 303 16.75 -12.87 -4.25
CA ILE A 303 16.03 -11.85 -3.47
C ILE A 303 15.71 -12.37 -2.07
N ASP A 304 15.65 -11.47 -1.11
CA ASP A 304 15.17 -11.80 0.24
C ASP A 304 13.67 -12.13 0.20
N GLY A 305 13.29 -13.28 0.75
CA GLY A 305 11.89 -13.72 0.73
C GLY A 305 10.92 -12.84 1.53
N LYS A 306 11.38 -12.21 2.62
CA LYS A 306 10.59 -11.25 3.40
C LYS A 306 10.38 -9.96 2.62
N ASP A 307 11.42 -9.43 1.98
CA ASP A 307 11.30 -8.25 1.12
C ASP A 307 10.40 -8.51 -0.08
N TRP A 308 10.59 -9.65 -0.74
CA TRP A 308 9.74 -10.06 -1.85
C TRP A 308 8.26 -10.15 -1.46
N SER A 309 7.98 -10.75 -0.31
CA SER A 309 6.62 -10.81 0.23
C SER A 309 6.02 -9.43 0.54
N ARG A 310 6.84 -8.44 0.93
CA ARG A 310 6.39 -7.05 1.10
C ARG A 310 6.04 -6.45 -0.25
N ILE A 311 6.92 -6.55 -1.25
CA ILE A 311 6.72 -6.05 -2.62
C ILE A 311 5.43 -6.58 -3.23
N LEU A 312 5.17 -7.89 -3.13
CA LEU A 312 3.98 -8.51 -3.71
C LEU A 312 2.66 -8.02 -3.08
N SER A 313 2.72 -7.30 -1.95
CA SER A 313 1.54 -6.64 -1.37
C SER A 313 1.01 -5.49 -2.24
N VAL A 314 1.79 -5.00 -3.22
CA VAL A 314 1.38 -4.00 -4.20
C VAL A 314 0.20 -4.45 -5.06
N GLY A 315 -0.03 -5.77 -5.19
CA GLY A 315 -1.16 -6.31 -5.95
C GLY A 315 -2.54 -5.88 -5.45
N ARG A 316 -2.63 -5.24 -4.28
CA ARG A 316 -3.85 -4.58 -3.78
C ARG A 316 -4.25 -3.35 -4.61
N LEU A 317 -3.28 -2.68 -5.23
CA LEU A 317 -3.48 -1.49 -6.04
C LEU A 317 -3.83 -1.87 -7.48
N ASN A 318 -2.96 -2.64 -8.14
CA ASN A 318 -3.16 -3.10 -9.50
C ASN A 318 -2.67 -4.56 -9.64
N PRO A 319 -3.50 -5.48 -10.16
CA PRO A 319 -3.09 -6.86 -10.38
C PRO A 319 -2.12 -7.04 -11.55
N ARG A 320 -2.07 -6.09 -12.50
CA ARG A 320 -1.13 -6.15 -13.63
C ARG A 320 0.20 -5.53 -13.25
N VAL A 321 1.22 -6.37 -13.12
CA VAL A 321 2.57 -5.94 -12.77
C VAL A 321 3.56 -6.58 -13.74
N VAL A 322 4.47 -5.76 -14.26
CA VAL A 322 5.61 -6.22 -15.06
C VAL A 322 6.79 -6.42 -14.12
N ALA A 323 7.43 -7.58 -14.22
CA ALA A 323 8.74 -7.82 -13.64
C ALA A 323 9.80 -7.68 -14.75
N SER A 324 10.81 -6.89 -14.45
CA SER A 324 11.99 -6.68 -15.29
C SER A 324 13.19 -7.23 -14.51
N ILE A 325 13.78 -8.31 -15.00
CA ILE A 325 14.91 -9.03 -14.37
C ILE A 325 16.17 -8.77 -15.18
#